data_AF-A0A8T5S5Z0-F1
#
_entry.id   AF-A0A8T5S5Z0-F1
#
_cell.length_a   1.000
_cell.length_b   1.000
_cell.length_c   1.000
_cell.angle_alpha   90.00
_cell.angle_beta   90.00
_cell.angle_gamma   90.00
#
_symmetry.space_group_name_H-M   'P 1'
#
loop_
_entity.id
_entity.type
_entity.pdbx_description
1 polymer ?
#
loop_
_entity_poly.entity_id
_entity_poly.type
_entity_poly.pdbx_seq_one_letter_code
_entity_poly.pdbx_strand_id
1 'polypeptide(L)'
;EFNSNYVNSKLEREFGYISDIVEDILNILKIMKSSNPGDIYLYTAPKWKKKVYEIINSKKGNFNEVIDECKFNNDLMRNKNLISYVKSQIKDRVWEKDFTGLKEESLLEEYRDYIEKRVSGKIHINSDYDPKKRLQKAVPFKPAIYVDI
;
A
#
# COMPACT_ATOMS: atom_id res chain seq x y z
N GLU A 1 23.17 26.49 14.83
CA GLU A 1 22.60 25.43 15.69
C GLU A 1 21.48 24.74 14.92
N PHE A 2 21.50 23.40 14.82
CA PHE A 2 20.44 22.63 14.18
C PHE A 2 19.29 22.47 15.19
N ASN A 3 18.12 23.01 14.88
CA ASN A 3 16.97 23.01 15.79
C ASN A 3 16.01 21.88 15.41
N SER A 4 16.03 20.79 16.18
CA SER A 4 15.24 19.56 16.00
C SER A 4 13.73 19.80 15.86
N ASN A 5 13.22 20.94 16.36
CA ASN A 5 11.78 21.27 16.36
C ASN A 5 11.20 21.63 14.98
N TYR A 6 12.03 21.80 13.93
CA TYR A 6 11.53 21.98 12.55
C TYR A 6 11.34 20.65 11.79
N VAL A 7 11.74 19.51 12.39
CA VAL A 7 11.58 18.20 11.78
C VAL A 7 10.16 17.69 12.01
N ASN A 8 9.36 17.70 10.94
CA ASN A 8 8.01 17.14 10.99
C ASN A 8 8.04 15.66 10.59
N SER A 9 8.17 14.77 11.57
CA SER A 9 8.23 13.31 11.35
C SER A 9 7.01 12.74 10.63
N LYS A 10 5.84 13.42 10.68
CA LYS A 10 4.66 13.02 9.90
C LYS A 10 4.89 13.26 8.41
N LEU A 11 5.35 14.46 8.05
CA LEU A 11 5.69 14.79 6.65
C LEU A 11 6.79 13.90 6.11
N GLU A 12 7.81 13.56 6.92
CA GLU A 12 8.86 12.63 6.50
C GLU A 12 8.31 11.24 6.19
N ARG A 13 7.41 10.70 7.02
CA ARG A 13 6.75 9.41 6.76
C ARG A 13 5.87 9.46 5.52
N GLU A 14 5.09 10.53 5.37
CA GLU A 14 4.22 10.76 4.20
C GLU A 14 5.06 10.80 2.92
N PHE A 15 6.11 11.60 2.90
CA PHE A 15 7.00 11.73 1.75
C PHE A 15 7.81 10.46 1.49
N GLY A 16 8.24 9.74 2.53
CA GLY A 16 8.92 8.46 2.42
C GLY A 16 8.04 7.42 1.70
N TYR A 17 6.80 7.26 2.15
CA TYR A 17 5.82 6.38 1.50
C TYR A 17 5.61 6.73 0.02
N ILE A 18 5.44 8.01 -0.30
CA ILE A 18 5.25 8.46 -1.70
C ILE A 18 6.52 8.23 -2.52
N SER A 19 7.69 8.43 -1.94
CA SER A 19 8.98 8.18 -2.61
C SER A 19 9.17 6.70 -2.94
N ASP A 20 8.81 5.80 -2.01
CA ASP A 20 8.85 4.35 -2.24
C ASP A 20 7.93 3.95 -3.41
N ILE A 21 6.74 4.55 -3.53
CA ILE A 21 5.82 4.29 -4.65
C ILE A 21 6.42 4.76 -5.97
N VAL A 22 6.98 5.97 -6.00
CA VAL A 22 7.63 6.50 -7.20
C VAL A 22 8.77 5.58 -7.63
N GLU A 23 9.58 5.10 -6.69
CA GLU A 23 10.66 4.16 -6.98
C GLU A 23 10.14 2.82 -7.51
N ASP A 24 9.09 2.25 -6.89
CA ASP A 24 8.45 1.02 -7.36
C ASP A 24 7.93 1.16 -8.81
N ILE A 25 7.28 2.29 -9.15
CA ILE A 25 6.82 2.57 -10.51
C ILE A 25 8.01 2.67 -11.48
N LEU A 26 9.04 3.46 -11.14
CA LEU A 26 10.21 3.65 -11.99
C LEU A 26 10.96 2.32 -12.24
N ASN A 27 11.06 1.47 -11.24
CA ASN A 27 11.65 0.13 -11.36
C ASN A 27 10.85 -0.75 -12.33
N ILE A 28 9.51 -0.70 -12.28
CA ILE A 28 8.64 -1.40 -13.22
C ILE A 28 8.85 -0.89 -14.65
N LEU A 29 8.85 0.44 -14.85
CA LEU A 29 9.07 1.06 -16.16
C LEU A 29 10.43 0.71 -16.76
N LYS A 30 11.48 0.70 -15.92
CA LYS A 30 12.84 0.28 -16.30
C LYS A 30 12.86 -1.16 -16.81
N ILE A 31 12.19 -2.08 -16.13
CA ILE A 31 12.08 -3.49 -16.55
C ILE A 31 11.32 -3.60 -17.88
N MET A 32 10.27 -2.79 -18.05
CA MET A 32 9.42 -2.76 -19.25
C MET A 32 10.08 -2.03 -20.43
N LYS A 33 11.24 -1.38 -20.21
CA LYS A 33 11.93 -0.52 -21.19
C LYS A 33 11.01 0.55 -21.78
N SER A 34 10.03 1.00 -21.01
CA SER A 34 9.10 2.06 -21.42
C SER A 34 9.54 3.38 -20.83
N SER A 35 9.72 4.39 -21.70
CA SER A 35 10.18 5.73 -21.31
C SER A 35 9.03 6.74 -21.16
N ASN A 36 7.83 6.40 -21.63
CA ASN A 36 6.66 7.27 -21.61
C ASN A 36 5.39 6.42 -21.43
N PRO A 37 5.12 5.92 -20.21
CA PRO A 37 3.91 5.16 -19.94
C PRO A 37 2.68 6.06 -20.12
N GLY A 38 1.66 5.57 -20.83
CA GLY A 38 0.40 6.30 -21.01
C GLY A 38 -0.34 6.43 -19.67
N ASP A 39 -0.97 5.33 -19.25
CA ASP A 39 -1.78 5.27 -18.04
C ASP A 39 -1.19 4.27 -17.03
N ILE A 40 -1.01 4.72 -15.80
CA ILE A 40 -0.52 3.95 -14.66
C ILE A 40 -1.65 3.89 -13.62
N TYR A 41 -1.98 2.69 -13.18
CA TYR A 41 -3.07 2.44 -12.26
C TYR A 41 -2.51 1.94 -10.92
N LEU A 42 -2.88 2.63 -9.85
CA LEU A 42 -2.53 2.32 -8.47
C LEU A 42 -3.77 1.79 -7.74
N TYR A 43 -3.70 0.55 -7.26
CA TYR A 43 -4.78 -0.05 -6.48
C TYR A 43 -4.37 -0.15 -5.02
N THR A 44 -5.09 0.55 -4.16
CA THR A 44 -4.93 0.38 -2.71
C THR A 44 -5.55 -0.92 -2.22
N ALA A 45 -5.18 -1.33 -1.01
CA ALA A 45 -5.61 -2.63 -0.49
C ALA A 45 -7.14 -2.72 -0.32
N PRO A 46 -7.77 -3.87 -0.66
CA PRO A 46 -9.16 -4.13 -0.34
C PRO A 46 -9.47 -3.96 1.15
N LYS A 47 -10.70 -3.54 1.47
CA LYS A 47 -11.17 -3.27 2.85
C LYS A 47 -10.86 -4.41 3.83
N TRP A 48 -11.04 -5.67 3.40
CA TRP A 48 -10.77 -6.82 4.26
C TRP A 48 -9.28 -6.96 4.63
N LYS A 49 -8.36 -6.62 3.71
CA LYS A 49 -6.92 -6.63 3.97
C LYS A 49 -6.50 -5.49 4.91
N LYS A 50 -7.09 -4.31 4.75
CA LYS A 50 -6.90 -3.16 5.65
C LYS A 50 -7.31 -3.53 7.08
N LYS A 51 -8.48 -4.14 7.25
CA LYS A 51 -8.95 -4.61 8.56
C LYS A 51 -8.04 -5.67 9.18
N VAL A 52 -7.58 -6.65 8.40
CA VAL A 52 -6.62 -7.66 8.90
C VAL A 52 -5.30 -7.03 9.30
N TYR A 53 -4.82 -6.03 8.56
CA TYR A 53 -3.61 -5.29 8.90
C TYR A 53 -3.75 -4.54 10.24
N GLU A 54 -4.89 -3.87 10.48
CA GLU A 54 -5.17 -3.23 11.77
C GLU A 54 -5.14 -4.23 12.93
N ILE A 55 -5.73 -5.42 12.73
CA ILE A 55 -5.71 -6.51 13.71
C ILE A 55 -4.26 -6.97 13.96
N ILE A 56 -3.47 -7.21 12.91
CA ILE A 56 -2.06 -7.61 13.01
C ILE A 56 -1.24 -6.58 13.81
N ASN A 57 -1.44 -5.29 13.56
CA ASN A 57 -0.78 -4.22 14.30
C ASN A 57 -1.18 -4.21 15.79
N SER A 58 -2.46 -4.41 16.07
CA SER A 58 -2.97 -4.42 17.46
C SER A 58 -2.42 -5.59 18.27
N LYS A 59 -2.23 -6.76 17.65
CA LYS A 59 -1.71 -7.98 18.28
C LYS A 59 -0.21 -8.18 18.07
N LYS A 60 0.49 -7.17 17.52
CA LYS A 60 1.95 -7.19 17.27
C LYS A 60 2.43 -8.44 16.52
N GLY A 61 1.66 -8.88 15.53
CA GLY A 61 2.02 -10.05 14.72
C GLY A 61 1.82 -11.42 15.38
N ASN A 62 1.20 -11.51 16.56
CA ASN A 62 0.88 -12.80 17.16
C ASN A 62 -0.19 -13.53 16.33
N PHE A 63 0.21 -14.60 15.63
CA PHE A 63 -0.65 -15.33 14.72
C PHE A 63 -1.94 -15.83 15.40
N ASN A 64 -1.86 -16.46 16.57
CA ASN A 64 -3.03 -17.05 17.22
C ASN A 64 -4.03 -15.96 17.61
N GLU A 65 -3.55 -14.88 18.23
CA GLU A 65 -4.40 -13.76 18.63
C GLU A 65 -5.03 -13.04 17.43
N VAL A 66 -4.29 -12.89 16.32
CA VAL A 66 -4.83 -12.30 15.09
C VAL A 66 -5.96 -13.15 14.53
N ILE A 67 -5.78 -14.48 14.48
CA ILE A 67 -6.81 -15.39 13.99
C ILE A 67 -8.02 -15.40 14.93
N ASP A 68 -7.80 -15.39 16.25
CA ASP A 68 -8.88 -15.33 17.23
C ASP A 68 -9.70 -14.05 17.09
N GLU A 69 -9.06 -12.91 16.88
CA GLU A 69 -9.75 -11.64 16.60
C GLU A 69 -10.53 -11.68 15.28
N CYS A 70 -9.95 -12.27 14.22
CA CYS A 70 -10.61 -12.40 12.93
C CYS A 70 -11.91 -13.23 13.02
N LYS A 71 -12.03 -14.18 13.96
CA LYS A 71 -13.22 -15.03 14.12
C LYS A 71 -14.48 -14.22 14.46
N PHE A 72 -14.34 -13.07 15.11
CA PHE A 72 -15.47 -12.18 15.42
C PHE A 72 -16.00 -11.42 14.20
N ASN A 73 -15.37 -11.57 13.03
CA ASN A 73 -15.79 -10.98 11.78
C ASN A 73 -16.12 -12.06 10.73
N ASN A 74 -17.41 -12.32 10.55
CA ASN A 74 -17.92 -13.32 9.60
C ASN A 74 -17.41 -13.11 8.16
N ASP A 75 -17.23 -11.87 7.71
CA ASP A 75 -16.77 -11.59 6.35
C ASP A 75 -15.29 -11.95 6.15
N LEU A 76 -14.46 -11.76 7.19
CA LEU A 76 -13.06 -12.19 7.16
C LEU A 76 -12.97 -13.71 7.13
N MET A 77 -13.75 -14.39 7.98
CA MET A 77 -13.74 -15.86 8.07
C MET A 77 -14.22 -16.56 6.81
N ARG A 78 -15.11 -15.93 6.03
CA ARG A 78 -15.55 -16.43 4.72
C ARG A 78 -14.46 -16.35 3.64
N ASN A 79 -13.43 -15.54 3.85
CA ASN A 79 -12.35 -15.38 2.89
C ASN A 79 -11.34 -16.53 2.98
N LYS A 80 -11.33 -17.39 1.95
CA LYS A 80 -10.42 -18.54 1.83
C LYS A 80 -8.94 -18.16 1.89
N ASN A 81 -8.60 -16.92 1.54
CA ASN A 81 -7.22 -16.42 1.53
C ASN A 81 -6.80 -15.77 2.86
N LEU A 82 -7.68 -15.71 3.88
CA LEU A 82 -7.38 -15.04 5.15
C LEU A 82 -6.11 -15.60 5.80
N ILE A 83 -6.06 -16.92 6.01
CA ILE A 83 -4.97 -17.56 6.75
C ILE A 83 -3.63 -17.41 6.04
N SER A 84 -3.60 -17.62 4.72
CA SER A 84 -2.38 -17.46 3.92
C SER A 84 -1.91 -16.01 3.91
N TYR A 85 -2.83 -15.06 3.80
CA TYR A 85 -2.54 -13.63 3.88
C TYR A 85 -1.96 -13.25 5.25
N VAL A 86 -2.60 -13.64 6.35
CA VAL A 86 -2.10 -13.36 7.72
C VAL A 86 -0.68 -13.90 7.91
N LYS A 87 -0.43 -15.15 7.48
CA LYS A 87 0.93 -15.74 7.55
C LYS A 87 1.95 -14.92 6.75
N SER A 88 1.59 -14.47 5.56
CA SER A 88 2.51 -13.67 4.73
C SER A 88 2.80 -12.32 5.37
N GLN A 89 1.76 -11.61 5.85
CA GLN A 89 1.93 -10.32 6.51
C GLN A 89 2.74 -10.43 7.80
N ILE A 90 2.59 -11.52 8.55
CA ILE A 90 3.38 -11.74 9.75
C ILE A 90 4.85 -12.01 9.41
N LYS A 91 5.10 -12.81 8.36
CA LYS A 91 6.46 -13.05 7.87
C LYS A 91 7.15 -11.76 7.43
N ASP A 92 6.39 -10.85 6.80
CA ASP A 92 6.88 -9.55 6.34
C ASP A 92 6.98 -8.50 7.46
N ARG A 93 6.67 -8.89 8.71
CA ARG A 93 6.75 -8.06 9.92
C ARG A 93 6.07 -6.70 9.79
N VAL A 94 4.89 -6.69 9.17
CA VAL A 94 4.21 -5.43 8.82
C VAL A 94 3.85 -4.54 10.01
N TRP A 95 3.82 -5.09 11.23
CA TRP A 95 3.58 -4.35 12.48
C TRP A 95 4.80 -3.59 13.02
N GLU A 96 5.99 -3.87 12.49
CA GLU A 96 7.23 -3.15 12.82
C GLU A 96 7.36 -1.85 12.00
N LYS A 97 6.56 -1.71 10.93
CA LYS A 97 6.55 -0.51 10.08
C LYS A 97 5.68 0.58 10.70
N ASP A 98 6.23 1.79 10.81
CA ASP A 98 5.49 2.95 11.30
C ASP A 98 4.73 3.65 10.17
N PHE A 99 3.46 3.27 10.01
CA PHE A 99 2.51 3.96 9.13
C PHE A 99 1.44 4.72 9.93
N THR A 100 1.76 5.09 11.17
CA THR A 100 0.80 5.72 12.09
C THR A 100 0.29 7.04 11.52
N GLY A 101 -1.02 7.16 11.41
CA GLY A 101 -1.69 8.38 10.94
C GLY A 101 -1.65 8.59 9.42
N LEU A 102 -1.06 7.68 8.64
CA LEU A 102 -1.08 7.75 7.19
C LEU A 102 -2.46 7.35 6.65
N LYS A 103 -3.03 8.23 5.82
CA LYS A 103 -4.26 7.95 5.08
C LYS A 103 -3.90 7.65 3.63
N GLU A 104 -3.62 6.37 3.35
CA GLU A 104 -3.08 5.88 2.08
C GLU A 104 -3.74 6.51 0.83
N GLU A 105 -5.06 6.38 0.71
CA GLU A 105 -5.82 6.88 -0.45
C GLU A 105 -5.74 8.41 -0.56
N SER A 106 -5.94 9.13 0.54
CA SER A 106 -5.88 10.59 0.55
C SER A 106 -4.49 11.11 0.20
N LEU A 107 -3.45 10.41 0.65
CA LEU A 107 -2.07 10.80 0.42
C LEU A 107 -1.66 10.57 -1.04
N LEU A 108 -2.08 9.45 -1.63
CA LEU A 108 -1.89 9.21 -3.06
C LEU A 108 -2.55 10.30 -3.91
N GLU A 109 -3.75 10.73 -3.51
CA GLU A 109 -4.46 11.81 -4.22
C GLU A 109 -3.78 13.17 -4.04
N GLU A 110 -3.37 13.51 -2.82
CA GLU A 110 -2.68 14.77 -2.52
C GLU A 110 -1.36 14.91 -3.29
N TYR A 111 -0.61 13.82 -3.42
CA TYR A 111 0.68 13.79 -4.11
C TYR A 111 0.58 13.33 -5.57
N ARG A 112 -0.62 13.19 -6.14
CA ARG A 112 -0.83 12.68 -7.50
C ARG A 112 0.01 13.43 -8.53
N ASP A 113 -0.09 14.77 -8.56
CA ASP A 113 0.65 15.62 -9.48
C ASP A 113 2.18 15.44 -9.36
N TYR A 114 2.66 15.23 -8.13
CA TYR A 114 4.08 14.99 -7.88
C TYR A 114 4.51 13.63 -8.44
N ILE A 115 3.72 12.57 -8.21
CA ILE A 115 3.98 11.23 -8.73
C ILE A 115 4.00 11.27 -10.26
N GLU A 116 2.96 11.85 -10.89
CA GLU A 116 2.82 11.96 -12.34
C GLU A 116 4.04 12.64 -12.99
N LYS A 117 4.50 13.76 -12.41
CA LYS A 117 5.71 14.47 -12.88
C LYS A 117 6.97 13.62 -12.78
N ARG A 118 7.11 12.82 -11.71
CA ARG A 118 8.30 11.97 -11.51
C ARG A 118 8.34 10.78 -12.45
N VAL A 119 7.18 10.20 -12.78
CA VAL A 119 7.10 8.98 -13.59
C VAL A 119 6.79 9.26 -15.06
N SER A 120 6.49 10.52 -15.41
CA SER A 120 6.11 10.95 -16.77
C SER A 120 4.94 10.12 -17.34
N GLY A 121 3.92 9.89 -16.51
CA GLY A 121 2.73 9.12 -16.87
C GLY A 121 1.52 9.54 -16.05
N LYS A 122 0.32 9.24 -16.55
CA LYS A 122 -0.94 9.61 -15.91
C LYS A 122 -1.31 8.60 -14.83
N ILE A 123 -1.65 9.06 -13.63
CA ILE A 123 -1.94 8.20 -12.47
C ILE A 123 -3.45 8.10 -12.24
N HIS A 124 -3.94 6.86 -12.18
CA HIS A 124 -5.32 6.52 -11.82
C HIS A 124 -5.34 5.75 -10.52
N ILE A 125 -5.93 6.34 -9.48
CA ILE A 125 -6.02 5.71 -8.15
C ILE A 125 -7.36 5.00 -8.02
N ASN A 126 -7.33 3.72 -7.65
CA ASN A 126 -8.51 2.87 -7.44
C ASN A 126 -9.53 2.91 -8.60
N SER A 127 -9.04 2.97 -9.84
CA SER A 127 -9.89 2.84 -11.04
C SER A 127 -10.54 1.45 -11.09
N ASP A 128 -11.73 1.37 -11.71
CA ASP A 128 -12.39 0.10 -11.99
C ASP A 128 -11.70 -0.71 -13.11
N TYR A 129 -10.83 -0.07 -13.89
CA TYR A 129 -10.11 -0.71 -14.99
C TYR A 129 -8.94 -1.59 -14.50
N ASP A 130 -9.21 -2.84 -14.12
CA ASP A 130 -8.19 -3.80 -13.66
C ASP A 130 -8.10 -5.08 -14.55
N PRO A 131 -7.60 -4.97 -15.80
CA PRO A 131 -7.58 -6.08 -16.75
C PRO A 131 -6.73 -7.29 -16.31
N LYS A 132 -5.78 -7.07 -15.38
CA LYS A 132 -4.87 -8.11 -14.86
C LYS A 132 -5.18 -8.51 -13.42
N LYS A 133 -6.33 -8.09 -12.85
CA LYS A 133 -6.76 -8.39 -11.47
C LYS A 133 -5.68 -8.07 -10.42
N ARG A 134 -4.94 -6.98 -10.63
CA ARG A 134 -3.84 -6.48 -9.79
C ARG A 134 -4.33 -6.02 -8.42
N LEU A 135 -5.57 -5.54 -8.28
CA LEU A 135 -6.16 -5.13 -7.00
C LEU A 135 -6.02 -6.22 -5.93
N GLN A 136 -6.16 -7.50 -6.30
CA GLN A 136 -6.04 -8.61 -5.35
C GLN A 136 -4.63 -8.75 -4.76
N LYS A 137 -3.61 -8.20 -5.43
CA LYS A 137 -2.21 -8.21 -4.96
C LYS A 137 -1.89 -7.02 -4.06
N ALA A 138 -2.70 -5.98 -4.06
CA ALA A 138 -2.49 -4.80 -3.22
C ALA A 138 -2.52 -5.18 -1.73
N VAL A 139 -1.61 -4.62 -0.95
CA VAL A 139 -1.58 -4.74 0.52
C VAL A 139 -1.44 -3.35 1.13
N PRO A 140 -1.87 -3.13 2.38
CA PRO A 140 -1.86 -1.79 2.97
C PRO A 140 -0.46 -1.17 2.92
N PHE A 141 -0.39 0.09 2.46
CA PHE A 141 0.85 0.83 2.26
C PHE A 141 1.80 0.20 1.23
N LYS A 142 1.28 -0.65 0.35
CA LYS A 142 1.98 -1.14 -0.84
C LYS A 142 0.96 -1.40 -1.94
N PRO A 143 0.53 -0.34 -2.66
CA PRO A 143 -0.48 -0.45 -3.70
C PRO A 143 -0.01 -1.37 -4.82
N ALA A 144 -0.95 -2.07 -5.45
CA ALA A 144 -0.63 -2.81 -6.66
C ALA A 144 -0.55 -1.85 -7.85
N ILE A 145 0.44 -2.06 -8.71
CA ILE A 145 0.70 -1.21 -9.87
C ILE A 145 0.35 -1.99 -11.14
N TYR A 146 -0.40 -1.34 -12.02
CA TYR A 146 -0.60 -1.76 -13.42
C TYR A 146 -0.16 -0.62 -14.33
N VAL A 147 0.67 -0.92 -15.32
CA VAL A 147 1.06 0.03 -16.35
C VAL A 147 0.42 -0.45 -17.63
N ASP A 148 -0.42 0.40 -18.23
CA ASP A 148 -1.03 0.13 -19.53
C ASP A 148 -0.06 0.61 -20.62
N ILE A 149 0.24 -0.29 -21.56
CA ILE A 149 1.11 -0.03 -22.72
C ILE A 149 0.27 -0.16 -23.98
#